data_AF-A0A8B5XHG7-F1
#
_entry.id   AF-A0A8B5XHG7-F1
#
_cell.length_a   1.000
_cell.length_b   1.000
_cell.length_c   1.000
_cell.angle_alpha   90.00
_cell.angle_beta   90.00
_cell.angle_gamma   90.00
#
_symmetry.space_group_name_H-M   'P 1'
#
loop_
_entity.id
_entity.type
_entity.pdbx_description
1 polymer ?
#
loop_
_entity_poly.entity_id
_entity_poly.type
_entity_poly.pdbx_seq_one_letter_code
_entity_poly.pdbx_strand_id
1 'polypeptide(L)'
;MPVAEDSPLSSRSNVRIRGTREGLVIILPENVPALDLVQNLQDDIDRSGNFFHQGELIIDFGKRPPDLEEISAFDAVLRERGIRLKTVTAGTVQHRDTLQRWGFRQPRPRLGDPRHFPSSE
;
A
#
# COMPACT_ATOMS: atom_id res chain seq x y z
N MET A 1 25.10 -12.82 33.51
CA MET A 1 23.71 -12.36 33.43
C MET A 1 23.52 -11.77 32.05
N PRO A 2 22.65 -12.31 31.17
CA PRO A 2 22.32 -11.61 29.95
C PRO A 2 21.34 -10.49 30.30
N VAL A 3 21.72 -9.26 29.96
CA VAL A 3 20.81 -8.13 29.93
C VAL A 3 19.75 -8.45 28.87
N ALA A 4 18.48 -8.43 29.29
CA ALA A 4 17.37 -8.42 28.37
C ALA A 4 17.47 -7.10 27.59
N GLU A 5 18.13 -7.13 26.45
CA GLU A 5 18.09 -6.06 25.47
C GLU A 5 16.65 -5.92 25.02
N ASP A 6 16.01 -4.92 25.62
CA ASP A 6 15.00 -4.05 25.05
C ASP A 6 14.25 -4.68 23.87
N SER A 7 13.14 -5.34 24.18
CA SER A 7 12.11 -5.57 23.17
C SER A 7 11.39 -4.25 22.98
N PRO A 8 11.58 -3.49 21.88
CA PRO A 8 10.67 -2.41 21.59
C PRO A 8 9.30 -3.03 21.32
N LEU A 9 8.43 -2.96 22.32
CA LEU A 9 7.02 -3.25 22.23
C LEU A 9 6.41 -2.36 21.14
N SER A 10 6.31 -2.94 19.95
CA SER A 10 5.40 -2.63 18.84
C SER A 10 4.49 -1.41 19.03
N SER A 11 5.03 -0.20 18.89
CA SER A 11 4.34 0.88 18.19
C SER A 11 4.63 0.75 16.70
N ARG A 12 4.47 -0.46 16.15
CA ARG A 12 4.72 -0.70 14.73
C ARG A 12 3.79 0.20 13.95
N SER A 13 4.37 1.08 13.14
CA SER A 13 3.69 1.91 12.18
C SER A 13 3.07 1.02 11.09
N ASN A 14 2.02 0.29 11.47
CA ASN A 14 1.48 -0.80 10.71
C ASN A 14 0.78 -0.28 9.47
N VAL A 15 1.15 -0.87 8.33
CA VAL A 15 0.38 -0.76 7.11
C VAL A 15 -1.04 -1.31 7.37
N ARG A 16 -2.07 -0.59 6.93
CA ARG A 16 -3.46 -1.04 7.15
C ARG A 16 -3.92 -1.85 5.96
N ILE A 17 -4.16 -3.15 6.16
CA ILE A 17 -4.63 -4.04 5.10
C ILE A 17 -6.16 -4.18 5.19
N ARG A 18 -6.84 -4.00 4.05
CA ARG A 18 -8.29 -4.15 3.92
C ARG A 18 -8.63 -5.11 2.79
N GLY A 19 -9.43 -6.14 3.10
CA GLY A 19 -10.05 -6.97 2.07
C GLY A 19 -11.17 -6.21 1.37
N THR A 20 -11.17 -6.22 0.04
CA THR A 20 -12.23 -5.63 -0.79
C THR A 20 -12.68 -6.62 -1.86
N ARG A 21 -13.80 -6.33 -2.54
CA ARG A 21 -14.25 -7.12 -3.69
C ARG A 21 -13.28 -7.10 -4.88
N GLU A 22 -12.36 -6.14 -4.93
CA GLU A 22 -11.41 -5.97 -6.04
C GLU A 22 -10.03 -6.55 -5.73
N GLY A 23 -9.83 -7.06 -4.52
CA GLY A 23 -8.54 -7.51 -4.00
C GLY A 23 -8.24 -6.95 -2.61
N LEU A 24 -6.97 -7.03 -2.21
CA LEU A 24 -6.47 -6.47 -0.97
C LEU A 24 -6.02 -5.03 -1.20
N VAL A 25 -6.39 -4.12 -0.31
CA VAL A 25 -5.92 -2.73 -0.33
C VAL A 25 -5.01 -2.51 0.86
N ILE A 26 -3.77 -2.11 0.61
CA ILE A 26 -2.82 -1.68 1.63
C ILE A 26 -2.85 -0.16 1.66
N ILE A 27 -3.10 0.41 2.83
CA ILE A 27 -3.03 1.86 3.04
C ILE A 27 -1.73 2.18 3.75
N LEU A 28 -0.88 2.96 3.08
CA LEU A 28 0.41 3.39 3.60
C LEU A 28 0.22 4.58 4.57
N PRO A 29 0.79 4.52 5.79
CA PRO A 29 0.84 5.66 6.69
C PRO A 29 1.75 6.78 6.16
N GLU A 30 1.40 8.03 6.46
CA GLU A 30 2.05 9.21 5.86
C GLU A 30 3.46 9.48 6.39
N ASN A 31 3.69 9.25 7.69
CA ASN A 31 4.90 9.67 8.41
C ASN A 31 5.91 8.52 8.65
N VAL A 32 5.93 7.53 7.76
CA VAL A 32 6.76 6.35 7.92
C VAL A 32 7.77 6.26 6.77
N PRO A 33 9.05 5.98 7.04
CA PRO A 33 10.05 5.75 6.01
C PRO A 33 9.67 4.59 5.08
N ALA A 34 10.00 4.71 3.79
CA ALA A 34 9.69 3.68 2.79
C ALA A 34 10.29 2.31 3.16
N LEU A 35 11.53 2.30 3.67
CA LEU A 35 12.20 1.08 4.10
C LEU A 35 11.41 0.34 5.18
N ASP A 36 10.91 1.06 6.18
CA ASP A 36 10.12 0.50 7.27
C ASP A 36 8.77 -0.02 6.76
N LEU A 37 8.16 0.66 5.78
CA LEU A 37 6.91 0.21 5.17
C LEU A 37 7.08 -1.10 4.40
N VAL A 38 8.17 -1.22 3.64
CA VAL A 38 8.49 -2.45 2.90
C VAL A 38 8.75 -3.61 3.86
N GLN A 39 9.51 -3.38 4.93
CA GLN A 39 9.75 -4.38 5.97
C GLN A 39 8.47 -4.78 6.70
N ASN A 40 7.63 -3.81 7.08
CA ASN A 40 6.34 -4.09 7.72
C ASN A 40 5.42 -4.91 6.81
N LEU A 41 5.41 -4.61 5.51
CA LEU A 41 4.64 -5.40 4.56
C LEU A 41 5.17 -6.83 4.42
N GLN A 42 6.49 -7.00 4.35
CA GLN A 42 7.11 -8.34 4.33
C GLN A 42 6.68 -9.16 5.55
N ASP A 43 6.86 -8.59 6.74
CA ASP A 43 6.46 -9.17 8.03
C ASP A 43 4.97 -9.57 8.04
N ASP A 44 4.10 -8.68 7.57
CA ASP A 44 2.66 -8.91 7.54
C ASP A 44 2.28 -10.02 6.57
N ILE A 45 2.87 -10.07 5.37
CA ILE A 45 2.60 -11.16 4.41
C ILE A 45 3.08 -12.50 4.98
N ASP A 46 4.29 -12.53 5.53
CA ASP A 46 4.89 -13.75 6.07
C ASP A 46 4.10 -14.30 7.27
N ARG A 47 3.48 -13.41 8.07
CA ARG A 47 2.57 -13.79 9.18
C ARG A 47 1.18 -14.21 8.72
N SER A 48 0.68 -13.64 7.63
CA SER A 48 -0.71 -13.80 7.20
C SER A 48 -0.96 -15.09 6.41
N GLY A 49 0.10 -15.86 6.11
CA GLY A 49 0.02 -17.15 5.42
C GLY A 49 -0.80 -17.07 4.13
N ASN A 50 -1.88 -17.84 4.05
CA ASN A 50 -2.69 -17.95 2.83
C ASN A 50 -3.56 -16.73 2.49
N PHE A 51 -3.66 -15.72 3.35
CA PHE A 51 -4.53 -14.56 3.12
C PHE A 51 -4.19 -13.79 1.83
N PHE A 52 -2.91 -13.77 1.46
CA PHE A 52 -2.42 -13.08 0.27
C PHE A 52 -2.31 -13.99 -0.97
N HIS A 53 -2.55 -15.30 -0.85
CA HIS A 53 -2.34 -16.23 -1.96
C HIS A 53 -3.27 -15.91 -3.14
N GLN A 54 -2.65 -15.76 -4.31
CA GLN A 54 -3.31 -15.46 -5.60
C GLN A 54 -4.17 -14.18 -5.59
N GLY A 55 -3.99 -13.33 -4.58
CA GLY A 55 -4.67 -12.06 -4.46
C GLY A 55 -4.11 -11.02 -5.41
N GLU A 56 -4.98 -10.16 -5.90
CA GLU A 56 -4.59 -8.88 -6.47
C GLU A 56 -4.49 -7.86 -5.35
N LEU A 57 -3.39 -7.11 -5.33
CA LEU A 57 -3.12 -6.12 -4.29
C LEU A 57 -3.10 -4.70 -4.87
N ILE A 58 -3.67 -3.76 -4.13
CA ILE A 58 -3.68 -2.33 -4.44
C ILE A 58 -2.93 -1.61 -3.32
N ILE A 59 -1.97 -0.77 -3.68
CA ILE A 59 -1.25 0.08 -2.73
C ILE A 59 -1.86 1.48 -2.76
N ASP A 60 -2.36 1.96 -1.64
CA ASP A 60 -2.90 3.30 -1.47
C ASP A 60 -1.91 4.18 -0.70
N PHE A 61 -1.31 5.14 -1.39
CA PHE A 61 -0.42 6.14 -0.80
C PHE A 61 -1.16 7.18 0.05
N GLY A 62 -2.49 7.25 -0.01
CA GLY A 62 -3.24 8.24 0.76
C GLY A 62 -2.75 9.66 0.45
N LYS A 63 -2.31 10.41 1.47
CA LYS A 63 -1.72 11.75 1.26
C LYS A 63 -0.20 11.75 1.13
N ARG A 64 0.45 10.59 1.21
CA ARG A 64 1.90 10.46 0.98
C ARG A 64 2.23 10.75 -0.50
N PRO A 65 3.33 11.45 -0.80
CA PRO A 65 3.83 11.59 -2.16
C PRO A 65 4.17 10.20 -2.74
N PRO A 66 3.67 9.86 -3.93
CA PRO A 66 4.05 8.62 -4.60
C PRO A 66 5.50 8.70 -5.10
N ASP A 67 6.23 7.60 -4.97
CA ASP A 67 7.61 7.45 -5.40
C ASP A 67 7.78 6.14 -6.19
N LEU A 68 8.43 6.21 -7.35
CA LEU A 68 8.66 5.06 -8.22
C LEU A 68 9.63 4.05 -7.60
N GLU A 69 10.64 4.49 -6.86
CA GLU A 69 11.58 3.58 -6.20
C GLU A 69 10.86 2.78 -5.11
N GLU A 70 10.04 3.47 -4.31
CA GLU A 70 9.19 2.86 -3.28
C GLU A 70 8.18 1.87 -3.89
N ILE A 71 7.48 2.27 -4.97
CA ILE A 71 6.55 1.38 -5.69
C ILE A 71 7.26 0.13 -6.22
N SER A 72 8.46 0.30 -6.79
CA SER A 72 9.24 -0.81 -7.34
C SER A 72 9.71 -1.77 -6.24
N ALA A 73 10.10 -1.25 -5.08
CA ALA A 73 10.45 -2.07 -3.92
C ALA A 73 9.25 -2.90 -3.43
N PHE A 74 8.06 -2.30 -3.35
CA PHE A 74 6.85 -3.05 -3.02
C PHE A 74 6.51 -4.12 -4.05
N ASP A 75 6.56 -3.81 -5.35
CA ASP A 75 6.28 -4.78 -6.42
C ASP A 75 7.24 -5.97 -6.35
N ALA A 76 8.53 -5.74 -6.09
CA ALA A 76 9.51 -6.81 -5.92
C ALA A 76 9.13 -7.77 -4.78
N VAL A 77 8.82 -7.23 -3.60
CA VAL A 77 8.40 -8.01 -2.42
C VAL A 77 7.15 -8.84 -2.67
N LEU A 78 6.17 -8.25 -3.36
CA LEU A 78 4.91 -8.91 -3.68
C LEU A 78 5.13 -10.05 -4.68
N ARG A 79 5.92 -9.80 -5.74
CA ARG A 79 6.21 -10.79 -6.79
C ARG A 79 6.97 -12.00 -6.27
N GLU A 80 7.95 -11.80 -5.39
CA GLU A 80 8.69 -12.89 -4.74
C GLU A 80 7.75 -13.86 -4.01
N ARG A 81 6.59 -13.38 -3.54
CA ARG A 81 5.60 -14.14 -2.80
C ARG A 81 4.40 -14.56 -3.65
N GLY A 82 4.48 -14.37 -4.98
CA GLY A 82 3.42 -14.73 -5.92
C GLY A 82 2.17 -13.84 -5.86
N ILE A 83 2.29 -12.64 -5.28
CA ILE A 83 1.21 -11.65 -5.18
C ILE A 83 1.37 -10.66 -6.34
N ARG A 84 0.26 -10.32 -7.01
CA ARG A 84 0.30 -9.37 -8.13
C ARG A 84 -0.10 -7.98 -7.65
N LEU A 85 0.78 -7.00 -7.85
CA LEU A 85 0.40 -5.59 -7.72
C LEU A 85 -0.53 -5.21 -8.87
N LYS A 86 -1.79 -4.95 -8.56
CA LYS A 86 -2.84 -4.59 -9.52
C LYS A 86 -2.71 -3.15 -9.97
N THR A 87 -2.58 -2.23 -9.01
CA THR A 87 -2.42 -0.80 -9.26
C THR A 87 -1.99 -0.07 -7.99
N VAL A 88 -1.64 1.21 -8.15
CA VAL A 88 -1.29 2.13 -7.07
C VAL A 88 -2.28 3.30 -7.08
N THR A 89 -2.75 3.71 -5.91
CA THR A 89 -3.69 4.82 -5.73
C THR A 89 -3.18 5.90 -4.82
N ALA A 90 -3.80 7.08 -4.90
CA ALA A 90 -3.52 8.19 -3.99
C ALA A 90 -4.79 8.98 -3.63
N GLY A 91 -4.76 9.59 -2.45
CA GLY A 91 -5.85 10.37 -1.86
C GLY A 91 -5.98 11.79 -2.43
N THR A 92 -4.90 12.41 -2.90
CA THR A 92 -4.91 13.78 -3.46
C THR A 92 -4.99 13.78 -4.98
N VAL A 93 -5.59 14.82 -5.58
CA VAL A 93 -5.68 14.98 -7.04
C VAL A 93 -4.27 15.01 -7.65
N GLN A 94 -3.39 15.84 -7.08
CA GLN A 94 -2.01 15.99 -7.54
C GLN A 94 -1.25 14.64 -7.59
N HIS A 95 -1.37 13.81 -6.57
CA HIS A 95 -0.67 12.52 -6.54
C HIS A 95 -1.29 11.52 -7.52
N ARG A 96 -2.62 11.55 -7.71
CA ARG A 96 -3.28 10.73 -8.73
C ARG A 96 -2.83 11.11 -10.14
N ASP A 97 -2.68 12.40 -10.43
CA ASP A 97 -2.19 12.86 -11.73
C ASP A 97 -0.76 12.39 -11.98
N THR A 98 0.11 12.45 -10.96
CA THR A 98 1.47 11.88 -11.02
C THR A 98 1.44 10.39 -11.33
N LEU A 99 0.63 9.61 -10.60
CA LEU A 99 0.49 8.17 -10.84
C LEU A 99 -0.04 7.85 -12.24
N GLN A 100 -1.00 8.63 -12.75
CA GLN A 100 -1.52 8.47 -14.11
C GLN A 100 -0.46 8.75 -15.18
N ARG A 101 0.38 9.77 -14.99
CA ARG A 101 1.51 10.07 -15.89
C ARG A 101 2.53 8.93 -15.93
N TRP A 102 2.68 8.20 -14.83
CA TRP A 102 3.51 6.99 -14.75
C TRP A 102 2.80 5.71 -15.25
N GLY A 103 1.56 5.83 -15.72
CA GLY A 103 0.79 4.72 -16.30
C GLY A 103 -0.05 3.92 -15.29
N PHE A 104 -0.07 4.29 -14.01
CA PHE A 104 -0.90 3.64 -13.00
C PHE A 104 -2.36 4.09 -13.14
N ARG A 105 -3.23 3.17 -13.60
CA ARG A 105 -4.66 3.43 -13.71
C ARG A 105 -5.32 3.35 -12.34
N GLN A 106 -5.95 4.44 -11.93
CA GLN A 106 -6.76 4.45 -10.72
C GLN A 106 -7.96 3.49 -10.90
N PRO A 107 -8.33 2.71 -9.87
CA PRO A 107 -9.58 1.96 -9.88
C PRO A 107 -10.73 2.92 -10.17
N ARG A 108 -11.72 2.48 -10.95
CA ARG A 108 -12.88 3.34 -11.24
C ARG A 108 -13.54 3.73 -9.91
N PRO A 109 -13.74 5.03 -9.64
CA PRO A 109 -14.45 5.44 -8.44
C PRO A 109 -15.85 4.80 -8.47
N ARG A 110 -16.27 4.21 -7.36
CA ARG A 110 -17.65 3.74 -7.24
C ARG A 110 -18.55 4.97 -7.21
N LEU A 111 -19.70 4.88 -7.88
CA LEU A 111 -20.75 5.89 -7.78
C LEU A 111 -21.10 6.05 -6.29
N GLY A 112 -20.68 7.17 -5.67
CA GLY A 112 -20.80 7.42 -4.23
C GLY A 112 -19.51 7.42 -3.40
N ASP A 113 -18.31 7.28 -3.99
CA ASP A 113 -17.05 7.53 -3.26
C ASP A 113 -16.91 9.04 -2.99
N PRO A 114 -16.81 9.49 -1.71
CA PRO A 114 -16.67 10.92 -1.37
C PRO A 114 -15.37 11.55 -1.89
N ARG A 115 -14.43 10.75 -2.42
CA ARG A 115 -13.25 11.25 -3.13
C ARG A 115 -13.51 11.62 -4.59
N HIS A 116 -14.71 11.33 -5.11
CA HIS A 116 -15.14 11.69 -6.45
C HIS A 116 -16.03 12.95 -6.39
N PHE A 117 -15.41 14.10 -6.59
CA PHE A 117 -16.15 15.28 -7.03
C PHE A 117 -16.24 15.19 -8.57
N PRO A 118 -17.44 15.15 -9.17
CA PRO A 118 -17.55 15.36 -10.60
C PRO A 118 -17.04 16.78 -10.88
N SER A 119 -15.99 16.88 -11.69
CA SER A 119 -15.66 18.15 -12.34
C SER A 119 -16.81 18.46 -13.28
N SER A 120 -17.72 19.32 -12.85
CA SER A 120 -18.73 19.90 -13.73
C SER A 120 -18.01 20.81 -14.73
N GLU A 121 -18.14 20.49 -16.01
CA GLU A 121 -17.97 21.43 -17.13
C GLU A 121 -19.01 22.55 -17.07
#